data_AF-A0A423V0M5-F1
#
_entry.id   AF-A0A423V0M5-F1
#
_cell.length_a   1.000
_cell.length_b   1.000
_cell.length_c   1.000
_cell.angle_alpha   90.00
_cell.angle_beta   90.00
_cell.angle_gamma   90.00
#
_symmetry.space_group_name_H-M   'P 1'
#
loop_
_entity.id
_entity.type
_entity.pdbx_description
1 polymer ?
#
loop_
_entity_poly.entity_id
_entity_poly.type
_entity_poly.pdbx_seq_one_letter_code
_entity_poly.pdbx_strand_id
1 'polypeptide(L)'
;MQTSALPDLAHTAAKPMHWLATAAAMAGVVALAGLLQPRTATATATASEQRTTTRHGAPVPAPDPAGVDFPLECGGAGTTVAKQAPGDLDGDGRPETVAVVHCAAGSGTPPGGIYVLTQASGAAPRVVATLVDPADRKTVGDFAVRDGVVSATLLGYSSLEVPRCCPDQEEQASWRWKGKTFVRSSGELARSV
;
A
#
# COMPACT_ATOMS: atom_id res chain seq x y z
N MET A 1 -50.52 -18.22 45.30
CA MET A 1 -49.99 -19.59 45.40
C MET A 1 -49.48 -20.00 44.03
N GLN A 2 -48.33 -20.69 44.00
CA GLN A 2 -47.56 -21.17 42.84
C GLN A 2 -46.50 -20.21 42.27
N THR A 3 -45.31 -20.31 42.87
CA THR A 3 -44.03 -19.95 42.27
C THR A 3 -43.64 -21.01 41.24
N SER A 4 -43.45 -20.60 39.99
CA SER A 4 -42.89 -21.45 38.94
C SER A 4 -41.45 -21.84 39.27
N ALA A 5 -41.20 -23.13 39.42
CA ALA A 5 -39.86 -23.70 39.47
C ALA A 5 -39.23 -23.58 38.08
N LEU A 6 -38.25 -22.69 37.92
CA LEU A 6 -37.32 -22.77 36.81
C LEU A 6 -36.35 -23.93 37.09
N PRO A 7 -36.06 -24.80 36.10
CA PRO A 7 -35.03 -25.81 36.24
C PRO A 7 -33.69 -25.14 36.53
N ASP A 8 -33.04 -25.62 37.60
CA ASP A 8 -31.65 -25.32 37.93
C ASP A 8 -30.79 -25.55 36.68
N LEU A 9 -30.20 -24.48 36.17
CA LEU A 9 -29.26 -24.56 35.06
C LEU A 9 -28.11 -25.44 35.56
N ALA A 10 -27.99 -26.63 34.97
CA ALA A 10 -26.82 -27.49 35.14
C ALA A 10 -25.59 -26.75 34.58
N HIS A 11 -25.09 -25.78 35.34
CA HIS A 11 -23.88 -25.05 35.06
C HIS A 11 -22.71 -26.00 35.31
N THR A 12 -22.34 -26.70 34.23
CA THR A 12 -20.99 -27.17 33.92
C THR A 12 -20.11 -27.41 35.14
N ALA A 13 -20.17 -28.62 35.68
CA ALA A 13 -19.22 -29.11 36.67
C ALA A 13 -17.83 -29.32 36.02
N ALA A 14 -17.16 -28.22 35.66
CA ALA A 14 -15.77 -28.24 35.21
C ALA A 14 -14.90 -28.64 36.41
N LYS A 15 -14.56 -29.92 36.49
CA LYS A 15 -13.66 -30.43 37.54
C LYS A 15 -12.31 -29.71 37.45
N PRO A 16 -11.60 -29.46 38.57
CA PRO A 16 -10.29 -28.79 38.59
C PRO A 16 -9.27 -29.39 37.61
N MET A 17 -9.40 -30.69 37.33
CA MET A 17 -8.60 -31.40 36.34
C MET A 17 -8.75 -30.86 34.91
N HIS A 18 -9.93 -30.39 34.51
CA HIS A 18 -10.14 -29.81 33.18
C HIS A 18 -9.38 -28.49 33.02
N TRP A 19 -9.35 -27.67 34.08
CA TRP A 19 -8.58 -26.43 34.07
C TRP A 19 -7.07 -26.69 34.01
N LEU A 20 -6.59 -27.73 34.71
CA LEU A 20 -5.19 -28.15 34.63
C LEU A 20 -4.84 -28.67 33.23
N ALA A 21 -5.72 -29.45 32.60
CA ALA A 21 -5.52 -29.92 31.24
C ALA A 21 -5.44 -28.77 30.22
N THR A 22 -6.33 -27.78 30.32
CA THR A 22 -6.31 -26.59 29.45
C THR A 22 -5.05 -25.76 29.67
N ALA A 23 -4.64 -25.55 30.93
CA ALA A 23 -3.43 -24.81 31.24
C ALA A 23 -2.17 -25.50 30.69
N ALA A 24 -2.07 -26.82 30.83
CA ALA A 24 -0.96 -27.60 30.27
C ALA A 24 -0.92 -27.56 28.74
N ALA A 25 -2.09 -27.61 28.08
CA ALA A 25 -2.18 -27.49 26.63
C ALA A 25 -1.70 -26.11 26.14
N MET A 26 -2.14 -25.02 26.78
CA MET A 26 -1.70 -23.66 26.44
C MET A 26 -0.19 -23.47 26.66
N ALA A 27 0.34 -23.97 27.79
CA ALA A 27 1.78 -23.93 28.06
C ALA A 27 2.58 -24.71 27.01
N GLY A 28 2.07 -25.87 26.55
CA GLY A 28 2.66 -26.64 25.46
C GLY A 28 2.71 -25.87 24.15
N VAL A 29 1.64 -25.18 23.77
CA VAL A 29 1.60 -24.34 22.55
C VAL A 29 2.62 -23.20 22.63
N VAL A 30 2.71 -22.51 23.78
CA VAL A 30 3.67 -21.42 23.97
C VAL A 30 5.11 -21.92 23.91
N ALA A 31 5.40 -23.06 24.54
CA ALA A 31 6.73 -23.68 24.50
C ALA A 31 7.11 -24.11 23.07
N LEU A 32 6.16 -24.71 22.33
CA LEU A 32 6.38 -25.12 20.95
C LEU A 32 6.59 -23.92 20.02
N ALA A 33 5.83 -22.83 20.21
CA ALA A 33 6.03 -21.59 19.49
C ALA A 33 7.42 -20.97 19.77
N GLY A 34 7.91 -21.08 21.01
CA GLY A 34 9.27 -20.71 21.40
C GLY A 34 10.36 -21.50 20.66
N LEU A 35 10.14 -22.80 20.44
CA LEU A 35 11.08 -23.67 19.72
C LEU A 35 11.07 -23.44 18.19
N LEU A 36 9.94 -23.00 17.64
CA LEU A 36 9.82 -22.62 16.22
C LEU A 36 10.13 -21.14 15.95
N GLN A 37 10.67 -20.40 16.92
CA GLN A 37 11.11 -19.05 16.63
C GLN A 37 12.24 -19.07 15.59
N PRO A 38 12.13 -18.28 14.50
CA PRO A 38 13.25 -18.07 13.61
C PRO A 38 14.43 -17.55 14.44
N ARG A 39 15.64 -18.08 14.16
CA ARG A 39 16.87 -17.72 14.86
C ARG A 39 16.85 -16.23 15.16
N THR A 40 17.02 -15.91 16.45
CA THR A 40 17.21 -14.57 16.99
C THR A 40 17.77 -13.63 15.93
N ALA A 41 16.95 -12.68 15.49
CA ALA A 41 17.47 -11.43 14.97
C ALA A 41 18.18 -10.78 16.17
N THR A 42 19.42 -11.20 16.40
CA THR A 42 20.35 -10.43 17.20
C THR A 42 20.44 -9.11 16.45
N ALA A 43 19.80 -8.08 16.99
CA ALA A 43 20.09 -6.71 16.64
C ALA A 43 21.51 -6.45 17.13
N THR A 44 22.49 -6.99 16.40
CA THR A 44 23.83 -6.45 16.41
C THR A 44 23.64 -5.09 15.78
N ALA A 45 23.46 -4.07 16.62
CA ALA A 45 23.94 -2.75 16.30
C ALA A 45 25.46 -2.87 16.16
N THR A 46 25.92 -3.54 15.10
CA THR A 46 27.18 -3.24 14.47
C THR A 46 26.97 -1.81 14.03
N ALA A 47 27.42 -0.88 14.88
CA ALA A 47 27.86 0.42 14.42
C ALA A 47 28.62 0.12 13.14
N SER A 48 28.01 0.44 12.01
CA SER A 48 28.70 0.39 10.75
C SER A 48 29.83 1.38 10.94
N GLU A 49 31.04 0.88 11.23
CA GLU A 49 32.26 1.53 10.79
C GLU A 49 32.16 1.56 9.26
N GLN A 50 31.32 2.48 8.79
CA GLN A 50 31.17 2.83 7.41
C GLN A 50 32.44 3.60 7.10
N ARG A 51 33.44 2.79 6.74
CA ARG A 51 34.58 3.12 5.89
C ARG A 51 34.38 4.49 5.29
N THR A 52 35.10 5.44 5.85
CA THR A 52 35.23 6.81 5.36
C THR A 52 35.75 6.74 3.92
N THR A 53 34.84 6.69 2.95
CA THR A 53 35.11 7.05 1.58
C THR A 53 33.86 7.67 0.98
N THR A 54 34.04 8.92 0.52
CA THR A 54 33.20 9.74 -0.37
C THR A 54 31.96 10.42 0.25
N ARG A 55 32.19 11.66 0.69
CA ARG A 55 31.33 12.86 0.61
C ARG A 55 29.83 12.57 0.40
N HIS A 56 29.10 12.30 1.48
CA HIS A 56 27.63 12.33 1.46
C HIS A 56 27.18 13.78 1.30
N GLY A 57 26.78 14.14 0.09
CA GLY A 57 25.93 15.32 -0.12
C GLY A 57 24.61 15.16 0.65
N ALA A 58 23.92 16.28 0.88
CA ALA A 58 22.58 16.25 1.44
C ALA A 58 21.66 15.33 0.62
N PRO A 59 20.68 14.65 1.24
CA PRO A 59 19.69 13.85 0.51
C PRO A 59 19.05 14.68 -0.61
N VAL A 60 19.02 14.13 -1.82
CA VAL A 60 18.37 14.78 -2.97
C VAL A 60 16.86 14.76 -2.73
N PRO A 61 16.16 15.91 -2.75
CA PRO A 61 14.72 15.94 -2.59
C PRO A 61 14.02 15.27 -3.77
N ALA A 62 12.90 14.60 -3.50
CA ALA A 62 12.05 14.05 -4.54
C ALA A 62 11.34 15.19 -5.33
N PRO A 63 11.04 14.99 -6.62
CA PRO A 63 10.34 15.96 -7.46
C PRO A 63 9.00 16.40 -6.83
N ASP A 64 8.74 17.71 -6.78
CA ASP A 64 7.45 18.24 -6.32
C ASP A 64 6.38 18.16 -7.43
N PRO A 65 5.26 17.43 -7.21
CA PRO A 65 4.13 17.38 -8.15
C PRO A 65 3.54 18.74 -8.49
N ALA A 66 3.64 19.74 -7.60
CA ALA A 66 3.09 21.08 -7.84
C ALA A 66 3.79 21.82 -8.99
N GLY A 67 5.01 21.41 -9.35
CA GLY A 67 5.78 21.97 -10.46
C GLY A 67 5.61 21.24 -11.79
N VAL A 68 4.64 20.32 -11.90
CA VAL A 68 4.46 19.45 -13.08
C VAL A 68 3.10 19.69 -13.73
N ASP A 69 3.12 19.86 -15.05
CA ASP A 69 1.90 19.78 -15.87
C ASP A 69 1.56 18.31 -16.13
N PHE A 70 0.43 17.86 -15.60
CA PHE A 70 -0.05 16.50 -15.81
C PHE A 70 -0.87 16.39 -17.10
N PRO A 71 -0.72 15.31 -17.88
CA PRO A 71 -1.47 15.10 -19.12
C PRO A 71 -2.90 14.64 -18.80
N LEU A 72 -3.73 15.55 -18.27
CA LEU A 72 -5.17 15.35 -18.07
C LEU A 72 -5.96 16.45 -18.76
N GLU A 73 -6.98 16.06 -19.51
CA GLU A 73 -7.94 16.99 -20.12
C GLU A 73 -9.09 17.30 -19.16
N CYS A 74 -8.84 18.20 -18.21
CA CYS A 74 -9.84 18.57 -17.19
C CYS A 74 -10.75 19.75 -17.60
N GLY A 75 -10.60 20.26 -18.82
CA GLY A 75 -11.29 21.46 -19.27
C GLY A 75 -10.91 22.66 -18.39
N GLY A 76 -11.91 23.36 -17.84
CA GLY A 76 -11.68 24.48 -16.92
C GLY A 76 -11.53 24.08 -15.45
N ALA A 77 -11.79 22.81 -15.11
CA ALA A 77 -11.48 22.30 -13.77
C ALA A 77 -9.97 22.05 -13.74
N GLY A 78 -9.22 22.62 -12.79
CA GLY A 78 -7.79 22.32 -12.67
C GLY A 78 -7.52 20.84 -12.33
N THR A 79 -6.28 20.51 -12.01
CA THR A 79 -5.91 19.16 -11.52
C THR A 79 -5.79 19.13 -10.00
N THR A 80 -5.94 17.95 -9.40
CA THR A 80 -5.72 17.71 -7.97
C THR A 80 -4.81 16.50 -7.81
N VAL A 81 -3.73 16.67 -7.05
CA VAL A 81 -2.87 15.57 -6.59
C VAL A 81 -3.50 14.99 -5.32
N ALA A 82 -4.14 13.83 -5.43
CA ALA A 82 -4.89 13.22 -4.34
C ALA A 82 -3.97 12.44 -3.37
N LYS A 83 -2.94 11.79 -3.91
CA LYS A 83 -1.94 11.02 -3.17
C LYS A 83 -0.59 11.17 -3.85
N GLN A 84 0.47 11.09 -3.07
CA GLN A 84 1.83 11.04 -3.61
C GLN A 84 2.75 10.26 -2.67
N ALA A 85 3.78 9.65 -3.22
CA ALA A 85 4.85 9.02 -2.46
C ALA A 85 6.17 9.10 -3.22
N PRO A 86 7.28 9.47 -2.54
CA PRO A 86 8.60 9.38 -3.13
C PRO A 86 9.13 7.95 -3.10
N GLY A 87 10.07 7.63 -3.99
CA GLY A 87 10.83 6.39 -3.95
C GLY A 87 11.87 6.31 -5.08
N ASP A 88 12.98 5.65 -4.83
CA ASP A 88 13.95 5.30 -5.87
C ASP A 88 13.40 4.10 -6.66
N LEU A 89 12.87 4.36 -7.86
CA LEU A 89 12.14 3.36 -8.65
C LEU A 89 13.03 2.65 -9.66
N ASP A 90 14.12 3.28 -10.09
CA ASP A 90 15.05 2.73 -11.07
C ASP A 90 16.39 2.24 -10.46
N GLY A 91 16.65 2.55 -9.19
CA GLY A 91 17.81 2.11 -8.42
C GLY A 91 19.04 2.98 -8.61
N ASP A 92 18.90 4.22 -9.11
CA ASP A 92 20.02 5.14 -9.33
C ASP A 92 20.43 5.95 -8.07
N GLY A 93 19.70 5.78 -6.97
CA GLY A 93 19.91 6.47 -5.71
C GLY A 93 19.27 7.86 -5.60
N ARG A 94 18.50 8.28 -6.61
CA ARG A 94 17.74 9.54 -6.63
C ARG A 94 16.24 9.19 -6.58
N PRO A 95 15.46 9.82 -5.70
CA PRO A 95 14.05 9.48 -5.62
C PRO A 95 13.25 10.07 -6.79
N GLU A 96 12.37 9.27 -7.37
CA GLU A 96 11.20 9.71 -8.12
C GLU A 96 10.07 10.11 -7.16
N THR A 97 9.05 10.77 -7.70
CA THR A 97 7.76 10.94 -7.04
C THR A 97 6.68 10.26 -7.86
N VAL A 98 5.87 9.43 -7.23
CA VAL A 98 4.66 8.88 -7.86
C VAL A 98 3.46 9.64 -7.34
N ALA A 99 2.65 10.17 -8.26
CA ALA A 99 1.49 11.01 -7.95
C ALA A 99 0.20 10.39 -8.52
N VAL A 100 -0.84 10.34 -7.69
CA VAL A 100 -2.21 10.04 -8.09
C VAL A 100 -2.90 11.37 -8.37
N VAL A 101 -3.31 11.59 -9.62
CA VAL A 101 -3.84 12.87 -10.07
C VAL A 101 -5.17 12.68 -10.78
N HIS A 102 -6.12 13.54 -10.49
CA HIS A 102 -7.41 13.58 -11.17
C HIS A 102 -7.84 15.04 -11.41
N CYS A 103 -8.87 15.23 -12.22
CA CYS A 103 -9.47 16.55 -12.39
C CYS A 103 -10.10 17.05 -11.08
N ALA A 104 -10.02 18.35 -10.82
CA ALA A 104 -10.62 18.99 -9.66
C ALA A 104 -12.15 18.99 -9.80
N ALA A 105 -12.80 17.91 -9.40
CA ALA A 105 -14.24 17.81 -9.36
C ALA A 105 -14.78 18.38 -8.04
N GLY A 106 -15.80 19.24 -8.11
CA GLY A 106 -16.45 19.76 -6.91
C GLY A 106 -17.24 18.70 -6.14
N SER A 107 -17.74 17.65 -6.82
CA SER A 107 -18.41 16.51 -6.20
C SER A 107 -18.11 15.20 -6.96
N GLY A 108 -18.10 14.09 -6.23
CA GLY A 108 -17.83 12.74 -6.76
C GLY A 108 -16.36 12.32 -6.68
N THR A 109 -16.06 11.14 -7.23
CA THR A 109 -14.71 10.58 -7.30
C THR A 109 -14.32 10.45 -8.77
N PRO A 110 -13.70 11.49 -9.37
CA PRO A 110 -13.31 11.44 -10.76
C PRO A 110 -12.26 10.33 -10.99
N PRO A 111 -12.18 9.75 -12.20
CA PRO A 111 -11.09 8.86 -12.56
C PRO A 111 -9.74 9.53 -12.33
N GLY A 112 -8.77 8.75 -11.86
CA GLY A 112 -7.42 9.22 -11.58
C GLY A 112 -6.39 8.51 -12.43
N GLY A 113 -5.35 9.25 -12.80
CA GLY A 113 -4.12 8.70 -13.36
C GLY A 113 -3.07 8.51 -12.27
N ILE A 114 -2.15 7.57 -12.49
CA ILE A 114 -0.95 7.39 -11.67
C ILE A 114 0.24 7.75 -12.53
N TYR A 115 1.01 8.76 -12.12
CA TYR A 115 2.13 9.30 -12.88
C TYR A 115 3.43 9.18 -12.10
N VAL A 116 4.53 8.89 -12.80
CA VAL A 116 5.88 8.88 -12.25
C VAL A 116 6.60 10.15 -12.70
N LEU A 117 7.16 10.85 -11.73
CA LEU A 117 7.87 12.10 -11.90
C LEU A 117 9.35 11.88 -11.63
N THR A 118 10.21 12.46 -12.48
CA THR A 118 11.63 12.61 -12.20
C THR A 118 12.04 14.07 -12.33
N GLN A 119 13.17 14.42 -11.74
CA GLN A 119 13.78 15.71 -11.89
C GLN A 119 15.29 15.51 -12.05
N ALA A 120 15.86 15.93 -13.17
CA ALA A 120 17.31 15.99 -13.32
C ALA A 120 17.86 17.20 -12.53
N SER A 121 19.12 17.15 -12.11
CA SER A 121 19.74 18.26 -11.37
C SER A 121 19.61 19.58 -12.15
N GLY A 122 19.00 20.59 -11.54
CA GLY A 122 18.80 21.92 -12.13
C GLY A 122 17.69 22.00 -13.20
N ALA A 123 16.98 20.90 -13.48
CA ALA A 123 15.84 20.90 -14.40
C ALA A 123 14.50 21.02 -13.64
N ALA A 124 13.44 21.40 -14.34
CA ALA A 124 12.07 21.29 -13.83
C ALA A 124 11.66 19.80 -13.71
N PRO A 125 10.82 19.45 -12.72
CA PRO A 125 10.24 18.11 -12.63
C PRO A 125 9.35 17.84 -13.85
N ARG A 126 9.26 16.57 -14.27
CA ARG A 126 8.43 16.17 -15.43
C ARG A 126 7.88 14.76 -15.27
N VAL A 127 6.76 14.49 -15.93
CA VAL A 127 6.23 13.13 -16.08
C VAL A 127 7.14 12.30 -16.98
N VAL A 128 7.49 11.10 -16.54
CA VAL A 128 8.27 10.11 -17.32
C VAL A 128 7.52 8.81 -17.57
N ALA A 129 6.48 8.52 -16.80
CA ALA A 129 5.60 7.39 -17.05
C ALA A 129 4.17 7.67 -16.57
N THR A 130 3.21 7.03 -17.25
CA THR A 130 1.81 6.94 -16.84
C THR A 130 1.53 5.47 -16.55
N LEU A 131 1.31 5.12 -15.27
CA LEU A 131 1.05 3.75 -14.82
C LEU A 131 -0.42 3.36 -14.92
N VAL A 132 -1.30 4.35 -14.75
CA VAL A 132 -2.75 4.27 -14.97
C VAL A 132 -3.16 5.47 -15.78
N ASP A 133 -3.85 5.23 -16.89
CA ASP A 133 -4.41 6.27 -17.75
C ASP A 133 -5.80 6.67 -17.21
N PRO A 134 -6.09 7.96 -16.96
CA PRO A 134 -7.43 8.41 -16.58
C PRO A 134 -8.54 7.95 -17.55
N ALA A 135 -8.22 7.73 -18.83
CA ALA A 135 -9.15 7.20 -19.84
C ALA A 135 -9.62 5.77 -19.55
N ASP A 136 -8.90 5.01 -18.72
CA ASP A 136 -9.32 3.69 -18.24
C ASP A 136 -10.53 3.77 -17.28
N ARG A 137 -10.92 5.00 -16.88
CA ARG A 137 -12.07 5.28 -15.99
C ARG A 137 -11.99 4.54 -14.66
N LYS A 138 -10.76 4.39 -14.15
CA LYS A 138 -10.50 3.79 -12.83
C LYS A 138 -10.35 4.88 -11.78
N THR A 139 -10.85 4.61 -10.57
CA THR A 139 -10.50 5.39 -9.39
C THR A 139 -9.42 4.66 -8.61
N VAL A 140 -8.52 5.42 -8.00
CA VAL A 140 -7.37 4.86 -7.27
C VAL A 140 -7.69 4.85 -5.78
N GLY A 141 -7.82 3.64 -5.24
CA GLY A 141 -7.99 3.35 -3.81
C GLY A 141 -6.65 3.36 -3.09
N ASP A 142 -6.33 2.31 -2.35
CA ASP A 142 -5.03 2.17 -1.67
C ASP A 142 -3.86 2.39 -2.62
N PHE A 143 -2.79 3.00 -2.11
CA PHE A 143 -1.65 3.42 -2.89
C PHE A 143 -0.40 3.42 -2.02
N ALA A 144 0.69 2.85 -2.51
CA ALA A 144 1.99 2.86 -1.83
C ALA A 144 3.16 2.75 -2.82
N VAL A 145 4.31 3.26 -2.39
CA VAL A 145 5.61 3.04 -3.03
C VAL A 145 6.54 2.43 -1.98
N ARG A 146 7.05 1.22 -2.24
CA ARG A 146 7.96 0.49 -1.34
C ARG A 146 8.92 -0.36 -2.16
N ASP A 147 10.20 -0.36 -1.80
CA ASP A 147 11.23 -1.23 -2.39
C ASP A 147 11.29 -1.20 -3.94
N GLY A 148 11.13 -0.01 -4.53
CA GLY A 148 11.09 0.21 -5.98
C GLY A 148 9.82 -0.30 -6.67
N VAL A 149 8.76 -0.62 -5.90
CA VAL A 149 7.47 -1.09 -6.39
C VAL A 149 6.39 -0.07 -6.07
N VAL A 150 5.61 0.28 -7.08
CA VAL A 150 4.35 1.02 -6.94
C VAL A 150 3.23 0.01 -6.81
N SER A 151 2.34 0.16 -5.84
CA SER A 151 1.15 -0.69 -5.69
C SER A 151 -0.09 0.17 -5.52
N ALA A 152 -1.19 -0.24 -6.14
CA ALA A 152 -2.48 0.42 -5.96
C ALA A 152 -3.68 -0.53 -6.07
N THR A 153 -4.76 -0.19 -5.38
CA THR A 153 -6.09 -0.76 -5.61
C THR A 153 -6.82 0.10 -6.63
N LEU A 154 -7.25 -0.50 -7.74
CA LEU A 154 -7.94 0.18 -8.83
C LEU A 154 -9.40 -0.26 -8.85
N LEU A 155 -10.31 0.70 -8.72
CA LEU A 155 -11.74 0.45 -8.76
C LEU A 155 -12.30 0.87 -10.12
N GLY A 156 -13.18 0.06 -10.69
CA GLY A 156 -13.82 0.34 -11.96
C GLY A 156 -15.19 -0.30 -12.11
N TYR A 157 -15.68 -0.30 -13.34
CA TYR A 157 -17.04 -0.73 -13.66
C TYR A 157 -17.01 -1.85 -14.70
N SER A 158 -17.83 -2.88 -14.50
CA SER A 158 -17.99 -3.99 -15.45
C SER A 158 -18.79 -3.58 -16.69
N SER A 159 -19.70 -2.61 -16.55
CA SER A 159 -20.56 -2.11 -17.63
C SER A 159 -21.05 -0.68 -17.35
N LEU A 160 -21.75 -0.09 -18.33
CA LEU A 160 -22.38 1.24 -18.19
C LEU A 160 -23.66 1.22 -17.35
N GLU A 161 -24.20 0.04 -17.04
CA GLU A 161 -25.42 -0.12 -16.24
C GLU A 161 -25.13 -0.04 -14.73
N VAL A 162 -23.86 -0.21 -14.34
CA VAL A 162 -23.43 -0.11 -12.94
C VAL A 162 -23.53 1.35 -12.47
N PRO A 163 -24.24 1.63 -11.36
CA PRO A 163 -24.34 2.98 -10.82
C PRO A 163 -22.97 3.58 -10.48
N ARG A 164 -22.74 4.84 -10.85
CA ARG A 164 -21.46 5.55 -10.61
C ARG A 164 -21.07 5.73 -9.13
N CYS A 165 -21.99 5.49 -8.20
CA CYS A 165 -21.66 5.49 -6.77
C CYS A 165 -20.80 4.28 -6.37
N CYS A 166 -20.82 3.24 -7.19
CA CYS A 166 -20.67 1.88 -6.71
C CYS A 166 -19.89 1.05 -7.74
N PRO A 167 -18.57 1.31 -7.90
CA PRO A 167 -17.71 0.48 -8.75
C PRO A 167 -17.80 -0.98 -8.29
N ASP A 168 -17.96 -1.90 -9.26
CA ASP A 168 -18.16 -3.33 -9.04
C ASP A 168 -16.96 -4.18 -9.47
N GLN A 169 -15.88 -3.55 -9.92
CA GLN A 169 -14.62 -4.18 -10.24
C GLN A 169 -13.52 -3.63 -9.35
N GLU A 170 -12.74 -4.52 -8.77
CA GLU A 170 -11.55 -4.20 -7.98
C GLU A 170 -10.36 -4.97 -8.54
N GLU A 171 -9.24 -4.27 -8.72
CA GLU A 171 -7.98 -4.87 -9.13
C GLU A 171 -6.85 -4.38 -8.23
N GLN A 172 -6.07 -5.31 -7.67
CA GLN A 172 -4.79 -5.00 -7.04
C GLN A 172 -3.70 -5.06 -8.11
N ALA A 173 -3.10 -3.90 -8.39
CA ALA A 173 -2.06 -3.75 -9.39
C ALA A 173 -0.74 -3.33 -8.73
N SER A 174 0.36 -3.82 -9.29
CA SER A 174 1.70 -3.35 -8.95
C SER A 174 2.54 -3.10 -10.21
N TRP A 175 3.47 -2.17 -10.10
CA TRP A 175 4.39 -1.80 -11.17
C TRP A 175 5.81 -1.79 -10.64
N ARG A 176 6.73 -2.39 -11.41
CA ARG A 176 8.17 -2.35 -11.13
C ARG A 176 8.92 -1.93 -12.38
N TRP A 177 9.92 -1.09 -12.22
CA TRP A 177 10.82 -0.74 -13.30
C TRP A 177 11.63 -1.97 -13.73
N LYS A 178 11.64 -2.26 -15.03
CA LYS A 178 12.45 -3.32 -15.62
C LYS A 178 13.13 -2.79 -16.87
N GLY A 179 14.43 -2.49 -16.74
CA GLY A 179 15.27 -1.98 -17.82
C GLY A 179 14.91 -0.55 -18.22
N LYS A 180 13.82 -0.38 -18.98
CA LYS A 180 13.41 0.90 -19.57
C LYS A 180 11.90 1.21 -19.49
N THR A 181 11.14 0.39 -18.76
CA THR A 181 9.69 0.57 -18.64
C THR A 181 9.17 -0.02 -17.34
N PHE A 182 8.04 0.51 -16.87
CA PHE A 182 7.30 -0.07 -15.76
C PHE A 182 6.47 -1.25 -16.26
N VAL A 183 6.71 -2.42 -15.67
CA VAL A 183 5.93 -3.64 -15.97
C VAL A 183 4.84 -3.80 -14.92
N ARG A 184 3.59 -3.78 -15.36
CA ARG A 184 2.41 -4.03 -14.52
C ARG A 184 2.25 -5.53 -14.24
N SER A 185 1.85 -5.85 -13.02
CA SER A 185 1.39 -7.18 -12.61
C SER A 185 0.06 -7.05 -11.86
N SER A 186 -0.87 -7.97 -12.11
CA SER A 186 -2.21 -8.01 -11.50
C SER A 186 -2.39 -9.30 -10.70
N GLY A 187 -3.05 -9.24 -9.54
CA GLY A 187 -3.42 -10.42 -8.73
C GLY A 187 -2.49 -10.77 -7.55
N GLU A 188 -3.10 -11.37 -6.51
CA GLU A 188 -2.66 -11.98 -5.21
C GLU A 188 -1.27 -11.72 -4.59
N LEU A 189 -0.48 -10.76 -5.05
CA LEU A 189 0.81 -10.41 -4.45
C LEU A 189 0.72 -9.32 -3.36
N ALA A 190 -0.47 -8.75 -3.12
CA ALA A 190 -0.70 -7.84 -1.98
C ALA A 190 -1.25 -8.56 -0.73
N ARG A 191 -1.30 -9.90 -0.72
CA ARG A 191 -1.73 -10.73 0.42
C ARG A 191 -0.59 -11.20 1.34
N SER A 192 0.64 -10.72 1.15
CA SER A 192 1.71 -10.97 2.13
C SER A 192 1.68 -9.91 3.23
N VAL A 193 0.82 -10.13 4.23
CA VAL A 193 0.98 -9.62 5.60
C VAL A 193 0.62 -10.74 6.56
#